data_AF-A0AAV2BJU9-F1
#
_entry.id   AF-A0AAV2BJU9-F1
#
_cell.length_a   1.000
_cell.length_b   1.000
_cell.length_c   1.000
_cell.angle_alpha   90.00
_cell.angle_beta   90.00
_cell.angle_gamma   90.00
#
_symmetry.space_group_name_H-M   'P 1'
#
loop_
_entity.id
_entity.type
_entity.pdbx_description
1 polymer ?
#
loop_
_entity_poly.entity_id
_entity_poly.type
_entity_poly.pdbx_seq_one_letter_code
_entity_poly.pdbx_strand_id
1 'polypeptide(L)'
;MFSYLTKDSRRHPPDLYNNVVEGLKKIYKLKILPLEEHYQFHDFHSPPLNDADFEAKPMILLVGQYSTGKTTFIKYLLEKDFPGIRIGPEPTTDRFIAVMHGEQESIIPGNALVVDPKRQFRPLSKFGNAFLNRFQSSVVNSEVLKSITIIDTPGILSGEKQRVDRGYEFTGVLEWFAERVDRIILLFDAHKLDISDEFRRSIEALRGHDDKIRIVLNKADMVDSQQLMRVYGALMWSLGKVLNTPEVARVYIGSFWDQPLNFDSNRKLFEAEEQDMFKDIQSLPKNAALRKLNDLIKRARLAKVSTFLIEYSFGISFRAAILK
;
A
#
# COMPACT_ATOMS: atom_id res chain seq x y z
N MET A 1 13.76 -54.00 29.57
CA MET A 1 13.19 -53.01 30.51
C MET A 1 13.49 -51.64 29.93
N PHE A 2 12.52 -50.73 29.93
CA PHE A 2 12.52 -49.36 29.37
C PHE A 2 12.20 -49.18 27.88
N SER A 3 10.90 -49.16 27.60
CA SER A 3 10.25 -48.51 26.46
C SER A 3 9.79 -47.11 26.92
N TYR A 4 10.43 -46.05 26.44
CA TYR A 4 9.92 -44.68 26.53
C TYR A 4 10.25 -43.92 25.24
N LEU A 5 9.54 -44.28 24.16
CA LEU A 5 9.43 -43.48 22.94
C LEU A 5 7.94 -43.21 22.72
N THR A 6 7.49 -42.14 23.39
CA THR A 6 6.54 -41.14 22.89
C THR A 6 5.57 -41.62 21.79
N LYS A 7 4.42 -42.12 22.24
CA LYS A 7 3.15 -41.94 21.52
C LYS A 7 2.84 -40.45 21.46
N ASP A 8 3.17 -39.79 20.36
CA ASP A 8 2.62 -38.49 20.01
C ASP A 8 1.66 -38.63 18.83
N SER A 9 0.53 -39.30 19.11
CA SER A 9 -0.54 -39.59 18.15
C SER A 9 -1.55 -38.44 18.01
N ARG A 10 -1.07 -37.20 17.87
CA ARG A 10 -1.90 -36.01 17.57
C ARG A 10 -1.31 -35.13 16.47
N ARG A 11 -0.75 -35.71 15.41
CA ARG A 11 -0.56 -34.97 14.15
C ARG A 11 -1.74 -35.29 13.25
N HIS A 12 -2.70 -34.36 13.17
CA HIS A 12 -3.62 -34.33 12.03
C HIS A 12 -2.77 -34.46 10.75
N PRO A 13 -3.19 -35.26 9.76
CA PRO A 13 -2.49 -35.30 8.49
C PRO A 13 -2.32 -33.86 7.99
N PRO A 14 -1.12 -33.47 7.52
CA PRO A 14 -0.94 -32.13 6.98
C PRO A 14 -1.96 -31.96 5.86
N ASP A 15 -2.86 -30.98 6.00
CA ASP A 15 -3.76 -30.58 4.94
C ASP A 15 -2.88 -30.27 3.71
N LEU A 16 -2.93 -31.11 2.68
CA LEU A 16 -2.28 -30.83 1.41
C LEU A 16 -3.06 -29.72 0.72
N TYR A 17 -2.44 -28.55 0.60
CA TYR A 17 -2.97 -27.43 -0.16
C TYR A 17 -2.32 -27.40 -1.56
N ASN A 18 -3.09 -27.10 -2.61
CA ASN A 18 -2.53 -27.01 -3.97
C ASN A 18 -1.62 -25.78 -4.13
N ASN A 19 -1.88 -24.71 -3.37
CA ASN A 19 -1.00 -23.56 -3.24
C ASN A 19 -1.19 -22.87 -1.87
N VAL A 20 -0.23 -22.02 -1.49
CA VAL A 20 -0.22 -21.33 -0.18
C VAL A 20 -1.45 -20.43 0.00
N VAL A 21 -1.93 -19.78 -1.07
CA VAL A 21 -3.08 -18.86 -1.03
C VAL A 21 -4.37 -19.59 -0.67
N GLU A 22 -4.61 -20.76 -1.25
CA GLU A 22 -5.74 -21.63 -0.93
C GLU A 22 -5.70 -22.08 0.54
N GLY A 23 -4.51 -22.42 1.04
CA GLY A 23 -4.31 -22.75 2.46
C GLY A 23 -4.65 -21.59 3.39
N LEU A 24 -4.16 -20.39 3.11
CA LEU A 24 -4.48 -19.18 3.89
C LEU A 24 -5.97 -18.88 3.89
N LYS A 25 -6.62 -19.00 2.73
CA LYS A 25 -8.06 -18.80 2.55
C LYS A 25 -8.88 -19.79 3.38
N LYS A 26 -8.51 -21.09 3.35
CA LYS A 26 -9.17 -22.12 4.16
C LYS A 26 -8.99 -21.86 5.65
N ILE A 27 -7.77 -21.50 6.09
CA ILE A 27 -7.48 -21.18 7.50
C ILE A 27 -8.31 -19.98 7.97
N TYR A 28 -8.37 -18.91 7.19
CA TYR A 28 -9.18 -17.74 7.52
C TYR A 28 -10.65 -18.12 7.73
N LYS A 29 -11.27 -18.76 6.74
CA LYS A 29 -12.69 -19.13 6.78
C LYS A 29 -13.03 -20.12 7.91
N LEU A 30 -12.13 -21.05 8.23
CA LEU A 30 -12.40 -22.08 9.25
C LEU A 30 -12.05 -21.66 10.68
N LYS A 31 -11.07 -20.77 10.87
CA LYS A 31 -10.49 -20.49 12.19
C LYS A 31 -10.64 -19.05 12.65
N ILE A 32 -10.60 -18.09 11.74
CA ILE A 32 -10.56 -16.66 12.09
C ILE A 32 -11.95 -16.03 11.87
N LEU A 33 -12.55 -16.24 10.70
CA LEU A 33 -13.85 -15.65 10.36
C LEU A 33 -14.96 -15.96 11.40
N PRO A 34 -15.12 -17.21 11.91
CA PRO A 34 -16.15 -17.47 12.92
C PRO A 34 -15.93 -16.69 14.23
N LEU A 35 -14.67 -16.42 14.58
CA LEU A 35 -14.33 -15.59 15.74
C LEU A 35 -14.65 -14.11 15.47
N GLU A 36 -14.33 -13.62 14.28
CA GLU A 36 -14.63 -12.24 13.86
C GLU A 36 -16.15 -11.97 13.86
N GLU A 37 -16.94 -12.90 13.34
CA GLU A 37 -18.40 -12.81 13.30
C GLU A 37 -19.02 -12.87 14.70
N HIS A 38 -18.57 -13.79 15.56
CA HIS A 38 -19.15 -13.98 16.90
C HIS A 38 -18.97 -12.75 17.80
N TYR A 39 -17.82 -12.07 17.72
CA TYR A 39 -17.49 -10.90 18.53
C TYR A 39 -17.64 -9.57 17.78
N GLN A 40 -18.39 -9.54 16.68
CA GLN A 40 -18.69 -8.34 15.90
C GLN A 40 -17.43 -7.53 15.51
N PHE A 41 -16.31 -8.23 15.24
CA PHE A 41 -15.02 -7.61 14.93
C PHE A 41 -15.12 -6.60 13.77
N HIS A 42 -16.00 -6.90 12.81
CA HIS A 42 -16.20 -6.10 11.60
C HIS A 42 -16.81 -4.72 11.85
N ASP A 43 -17.52 -4.54 12.96
CA ASP A 43 -18.14 -3.27 13.33
C ASP A 43 -17.11 -2.29 13.93
N PHE A 44 -15.99 -2.82 14.45
CA PHE A 44 -14.96 -2.04 15.14
C PHE A 44 -13.67 -1.86 14.34
N HIS A 45 -13.26 -2.89 13.58
CA HIS A 45 -11.92 -2.93 12.98
C HIS A 45 -11.96 -2.94 11.46
N SER A 46 -12.30 -4.09 10.86
CA SER A 46 -12.23 -4.24 9.40
C SER A 46 -13.23 -5.27 8.88
N PRO A 47 -13.75 -5.08 7.65
CA PRO A 47 -14.72 -5.99 7.05
C PRO A 47 -14.11 -7.40 6.83
N PRO A 48 -14.97 -8.43 6.66
CA PRO A 48 -14.50 -9.79 6.38
C PRO A 48 -13.72 -9.84 5.06
N LEU A 49 -12.68 -10.67 5.04
CA LEU A 49 -11.89 -10.89 3.83
C LEU A 49 -12.67 -11.76 2.85
N ASN A 50 -12.68 -11.36 1.59
CA ASN A 50 -13.28 -12.10 0.49
C ASN A 50 -12.21 -12.83 -0.33
N ASP A 51 -12.65 -13.64 -1.28
CA ASP A 51 -11.77 -14.43 -2.14
C ASP A 51 -10.82 -13.55 -2.97
N ALA A 52 -11.28 -12.38 -3.42
CA ALA A 52 -10.48 -11.42 -4.18
C ALA A 52 -9.33 -10.83 -3.35
N ASP A 53 -9.47 -10.68 -2.03
CA ASP A 53 -8.38 -10.22 -1.15
C ASP A 53 -7.21 -11.23 -1.11
N PHE A 54 -7.51 -12.53 -1.20
CA PHE A 54 -6.50 -13.60 -1.26
C PHE A 54 -5.87 -13.71 -2.64
N GLU A 55 -6.66 -13.56 -3.70
CA GLU A 55 -6.23 -13.72 -5.10
C GLU A 55 -5.61 -12.43 -5.70
N ALA A 56 -5.77 -11.29 -5.01
CA ALA A 56 -5.22 -10.02 -5.44
C ALA A 56 -3.71 -10.09 -5.62
N LYS A 57 -3.26 -9.54 -6.76
CA LYS A 57 -1.84 -9.29 -7.06
C LYS A 57 -1.27 -8.27 -6.08
N PRO A 58 0.04 -8.30 -5.82
CA PRO A 58 0.69 -7.29 -5.02
C PRO A 58 0.41 -5.88 -5.52
N MET A 59 0.16 -4.96 -4.59
CA MET A 59 -0.10 -3.56 -4.90
C MET A 59 1.08 -2.68 -4.49
N ILE A 60 1.35 -1.68 -5.33
CA ILE A 60 2.30 -0.60 -5.05
C ILE A 60 1.52 0.70 -4.95
N LEU A 61 1.65 1.42 -3.84
CA LEU A 61 1.06 2.74 -3.66
C LEU A 61 2.12 3.82 -3.90
N LEU A 62 1.88 4.73 -4.85
CA LEU A 62 2.75 5.90 -5.05
C LEU A 62 2.19 7.11 -4.32
N VAL A 63 2.95 7.67 -3.37
CA VAL A 63 2.53 8.86 -2.62
C VAL A 63 3.59 9.95 -2.79
N GLY A 64 3.17 11.19 -2.94
CA GLY A 64 4.09 12.30 -3.10
C GLY A 64 3.38 13.59 -3.45
N GLN A 65 4.08 14.69 -3.27
CA GLN A 65 3.52 16.01 -3.58
C GLN A 65 3.25 16.19 -5.07
N TYR A 66 2.62 17.32 -5.37
CA TYR A 66 2.40 17.75 -6.72
C TYR A 66 3.72 17.86 -7.53
N SER A 67 3.69 17.43 -8.80
CA SER A 67 4.83 17.46 -9.73
C SER A 67 6.06 16.61 -9.37
N THR A 68 6.01 15.71 -8.38
CA THR A 68 7.15 14.84 -8.03
C THR A 68 7.43 13.70 -9.03
N GLY A 69 6.56 13.52 -10.02
CA GLY A 69 6.76 12.55 -11.11
C GLY A 69 6.13 11.18 -10.88
N LYS A 70 5.11 11.02 -10.03
CA LYS A 70 4.40 9.74 -9.78
C LYS A 70 3.87 9.10 -11.07
N THR A 71 3.08 9.84 -11.83
CA THR A 71 2.48 9.36 -13.08
C THR A 71 3.56 9.06 -14.14
N THR A 72 4.61 9.89 -14.21
CA THR A 72 5.77 9.66 -15.07
C THR A 72 6.52 8.39 -14.67
N PHE A 73 6.69 8.14 -13.37
CA PHE A 73 7.31 6.93 -12.84
C PHE A 73 6.54 5.67 -13.27
N ILE A 74 5.20 5.71 -13.25
CA ILE A 74 4.37 4.60 -13.76
C ILE A 74 4.62 4.40 -15.25
N LYS A 75 4.52 5.47 -16.04
CA LYS A 75 4.78 5.40 -17.49
C LYS A 75 6.16 4.81 -17.77
N TYR A 76 7.17 5.23 -17.02
CA TYR A 76 8.54 4.75 -17.13
C TYR A 76 8.64 3.25 -16.85
N LEU A 77 8.05 2.78 -15.74
CA LEU A 77 8.03 1.36 -15.38
C LEU A 77 7.25 0.49 -16.39
N LEU A 78 6.18 1.04 -16.98
CA LEU A 78 5.38 0.32 -17.98
C LEU A 78 5.97 0.40 -19.39
N GLU A 79 6.93 1.31 -19.61
CA GLU A 79 7.46 1.72 -20.93
C GLU A 79 6.37 2.14 -21.92
N LYS A 80 5.21 2.60 -21.41
CA LYS A 80 4.06 2.99 -22.22
C LYS A 80 3.05 3.84 -21.45
N ASP A 81 2.19 4.51 -22.20
CA ASP A 81 1.04 5.22 -21.67
C ASP A 81 -0.08 4.27 -21.21
N PHE A 82 -0.96 4.77 -20.35
CA PHE A 82 -2.14 4.04 -19.88
C PHE A 82 -3.40 4.92 -19.94
N PRO A 83 -4.60 4.34 -20.12
CA PRO A 83 -5.83 5.10 -20.22
C PRO A 83 -6.07 6.06 -19.04
N GLY A 84 -6.39 7.31 -19.35
CA GLY A 84 -6.63 8.33 -18.32
C GLY A 84 -5.37 8.97 -17.74
N ILE A 85 -4.19 8.66 -18.30
CA ILE A 85 -2.94 9.34 -17.96
C ILE A 85 -3.03 10.83 -18.28
N ARG A 86 -2.60 11.67 -17.34
CA ARG A 86 -2.45 13.12 -17.53
C ARG A 86 -1.15 13.56 -16.88
N ILE A 87 -0.17 13.91 -17.71
CA ILE A 87 1.11 14.44 -17.26
C ILE A 87 1.19 15.89 -17.72
N GLY A 88 1.35 16.82 -16.78
CA GLY A 88 1.51 18.24 -17.08
C GLY A 88 2.09 19.01 -15.90
N PRO A 89 2.54 20.26 -16.14
CA PRO A 89 3.08 21.13 -15.11
C PRO A 89 1.99 21.71 -14.18
N GLU A 90 0.72 21.68 -14.59
CA GLU A 90 -0.45 22.07 -13.77
C GLU A 90 -1.11 20.87 -13.07
N PRO A 91 -1.78 21.05 -11.90
CA PRO A 91 -2.49 20.00 -11.16
C PRO A 91 -3.41 19.14 -12.02
N THR A 92 -2.86 18.07 -12.59
CA THR A 92 -3.45 17.30 -13.68
C THR A 92 -4.06 15.99 -13.20
N THR A 93 -3.52 15.41 -12.13
CA THR A 93 -4.03 14.19 -11.49
C THR A 93 -4.73 14.54 -10.17
N ASP A 94 -6.06 14.60 -10.21
CA ASP A 94 -6.95 14.82 -9.07
C ASP A 94 -7.64 13.53 -8.58
N ARG A 95 -7.29 12.39 -9.19
CA ARG A 95 -7.92 11.07 -8.95
C ARG A 95 -6.92 10.04 -8.46
N PHE A 96 -7.43 9.09 -7.68
CA PHE A 96 -6.77 7.82 -7.47
C PHE A 96 -6.97 6.95 -8.71
N ILE A 97 -5.88 6.39 -9.24
CA ILE A 97 -5.91 5.54 -10.42
C ILE A 97 -5.31 4.18 -10.07
N ALA A 98 -6.15 3.14 -10.07
CA ALA A 98 -5.69 1.76 -9.99
C ALA A 98 -5.30 1.26 -11.39
N VAL A 99 -4.00 1.29 -11.69
CA VAL A 99 -3.42 0.80 -12.94
C VAL A 99 -3.27 -0.72 -12.87
N MET A 100 -4.07 -1.42 -13.66
CA MET A 100 -4.26 -2.86 -13.58
C MET A 100 -4.08 -3.51 -14.95
N HIS A 101 -3.72 -4.79 -14.94
CA HIS A 101 -3.64 -5.57 -16.17
C HIS A 101 -5.03 -5.93 -16.71
N GLY A 102 -5.15 -5.88 -18.03
CA GLY A 102 -6.20 -6.56 -18.80
C GLY A 102 -5.87 -6.52 -20.29
N GLU A 103 -6.48 -7.43 -21.05
CA GLU A 103 -6.21 -7.59 -22.48
C GLU A 103 -6.71 -6.39 -23.30
N GLN A 104 -7.81 -5.79 -22.88
CA GLN A 104 -8.42 -4.63 -23.54
C GLN A 104 -8.24 -3.37 -22.69
N GLU A 105 -7.70 -2.34 -23.33
CA GLU A 105 -7.51 -1.04 -22.68
C GLU A 105 -8.86 -0.40 -22.37
N SER A 106 -9.06 -0.01 -21.12
CA SER A 106 -10.33 0.57 -20.68
C SER A 106 -10.17 1.37 -19.39
N ILE A 107 -11.13 2.28 -19.16
CA ILE A 107 -11.25 3.00 -17.90
C ILE A 107 -12.54 2.53 -17.21
N ILE A 108 -12.41 2.10 -15.96
CA ILE A 108 -13.54 1.68 -15.13
C ILE A 108 -13.75 2.72 -14.03
N PRO A 109 -14.89 3.42 -14.00
CA PRO A 109 -15.20 4.38 -12.94
C PRO A 109 -15.27 3.74 -11.56
N GLY A 110 -14.93 4.49 -10.50
CA GLY A 110 -14.90 4.00 -9.12
C GLY A 110 -16.21 3.40 -8.65
N ASN A 111 -17.36 3.98 -9.03
CA ASN A 111 -18.69 3.44 -8.72
C ASN A 111 -18.91 2.02 -9.28
N ALA A 112 -18.39 1.73 -10.47
CA ALA A 112 -18.45 0.39 -11.06
C ALA A 112 -17.40 -0.54 -10.43
N LEU A 113 -16.24 0.01 -10.04
CA LEU A 113 -15.13 -0.76 -9.49
C LEU A 113 -15.42 -1.34 -8.10
N VAL A 114 -16.18 -0.62 -7.27
CA VAL A 114 -16.54 -1.09 -5.91
C VAL A 114 -17.65 -2.13 -5.88
N VAL A 115 -18.38 -2.31 -6.99
CA VAL A 115 -19.43 -3.35 -7.10
C VAL A 115 -18.92 -4.64 -7.77
N ASP A 116 -17.73 -4.62 -8.36
CA ASP A 116 -17.14 -5.79 -9.02
C ASP A 116 -16.66 -6.82 -7.97
N PRO A 117 -17.26 -8.02 -7.89
CA PRO A 117 -16.87 -9.04 -6.91
C PRO A 117 -15.48 -9.62 -7.17
N LYS A 118 -14.91 -9.44 -8.37
CA LYS A 118 -13.56 -9.88 -8.72
C LYS A 118 -12.48 -8.91 -8.25
N ARG A 119 -12.85 -7.79 -7.63
CA ARG A 119 -11.92 -6.73 -7.23
C ARG A 119 -12.00 -6.48 -5.73
N GLN A 120 -10.86 -6.23 -5.12
CA GLN A 120 -10.71 -5.95 -3.69
C GLN A 120 -11.13 -4.52 -3.26
N PHE A 121 -11.75 -3.75 -4.16
CA PHE A 121 -12.03 -2.34 -3.94
C PHE A 121 -13.39 -2.06 -3.30
N ARG A 122 -14.24 -3.09 -3.14
CA ARG A 122 -15.58 -2.94 -2.53
C ARG A 122 -15.60 -2.14 -1.22
N PRO A 123 -14.66 -2.34 -0.26
CA PRO A 123 -14.66 -1.57 0.98
C PRO A 123 -14.44 -0.06 0.81
N LEU A 124 -13.95 0.40 -0.35
CA LEU A 124 -13.77 1.83 -0.63
C LEU A 124 -15.11 2.57 -0.79
N SER A 125 -16.24 1.87 -0.92
CA SER A 125 -17.57 2.49 -0.96
C SER A 125 -17.87 3.31 0.30
N LYS A 126 -17.22 2.99 1.43
CA LYS A 126 -17.35 3.71 2.71
C LYS A 126 -16.95 5.19 2.62
N PHE A 127 -16.09 5.56 1.68
CA PHE A 127 -15.65 6.94 1.47
C PHE A 127 -16.64 7.79 0.66
N GLY A 128 -17.74 7.18 0.19
CA GLY A 128 -18.85 7.88 -0.45
C GLY A 128 -18.58 8.36 -1.87
N ASN A 129 -19.64 8.91 -2.49
CA ASN A 129 -19.63 9.29 -3.92
C ASN A 129 -18.58 10.34 -4.29
N ALA A 130 -18.24 11.25 -3.37
CA ALA A 130 -17.22 12.27 -3.61
C ALA A 130 -15.85 11.64 -3.92
N PHE A 131 -15.47 10.60 -3.16
CA PHE A 131 -14.27 9.81 -3.44
C PHE A 131 -14.43 8.96 -4.71
N LEU A 132 -15.55 8.24 -4.85
CA LEU A 132 -15.74 7.30 -5.97
C LEU A 132 -15.73 8.00 -7.34
N ASN A 133 -16.15 9.26 -7.43
CA ASN A 133 -16.04 10.08 -8.63
C ASN A 133 -14.58 10.48 -8.96
N ARG A 134 -13.69 10.42 -7.97
CA ARG A 134 -12.25 10.68 -8.07
C ARG A 134 -11.43 9.39 -7.88
N PHE A 135 -12.04 8.24 -8.10
CA PHE A 135 -11.38 6.94 -8.14
C PHE A 135 -11.71 6.27 -9.46
N GLN A 136 -10.72 5.66 -10.10
CA GLN A 136 -10.91 4.89 -11.32
C GLN A 136 -9.89 3.78 -11.43
N SER A 137 -10.19 2.75 -12.22
CA SER A 137 -9.20 1.80 -12.69
C SER A 137 -8.84 2.11 -14.14
N SER A 138 -7.54 2.08 -14.42
CA SER A 138 -7.00 2.08 -15.78
C SER A 138 -6.52 0.69 -16.09
N VAL A 139 -7.18 0.03 -17.05
CA VAL A 139 -6.85 -1.33 -17.48
C VAL A 139 -5.97 -1.23 -18.71
N VAL A 140 -4.82 -1.89 -18.70
CA VAL A 140 -3.86 -1.82 -19.81
C VAL A 140 -3.06 -3.12 -19.94
N ASN A 141 -2.76 -3.55 -21.18
CA ASN A 141 -2.07 -4.81 -21.43
C ASN A 141 -0.55 -4.67 -21.25
N SER A 142 -0.05 -4.83 -20.02
CA SER A 142 1.39 -4.77 -19.70
C SER A 142 1.87 -6.06 -19.03
N GLU A 143 3.06 -6.52 -19.41
CA GLU A 143 3.76 -7.64 -18.75
C GLU A 143 4.02 -7.33 -17.27
N VAL A 144 4.41 -6.10 -16.93
CA VAL A 144 4.63 -5.68 -15.54
C VAL A 144 3.34 -5.86 -14.72
N LEU A 145 2.20 -5.42 -15.26
CA LEU A 145 0.92 -5.50 -14.57
C LEU A 145 0.36 -6.92 -14.50
N LYS A 146 0.90 -7.89 -15.27
CA LYS A 146 0.55 -9.30 -15.06
C LYS A 146 0.95 -9.76 -13.67
N SER A 147 2.00 -9.17 -13.10
CA SER A 147 2.52 -9.56 -11.78
C SER A 147 2.16 -8.59 -10.64
N ILE A 148 1.91 -7.32 -10.93
CA ILE A 148 1.61 -6.30 -9.90
C ILE A 148 0.43 -5.40 -10.29
N THR A 149 -0.07 -4.61 -9.34
CA THR A 149 -1.01 -3.51 -9.57
C THR A 149 -0.42 -2.24 -8.98
N ILE A 150 -0.56 -1.10 -9.66
CA ILE A 150 0.01 0.16 -9.21
C ILE A 150 -1.12 1.14 -8.92
N ILE A 151 -1.08 1.80 -7.78
CA ILE A 151 -2.03 2.82 -7.36
C ILE A 151 -1.32 4.18 -7.47
N ASP A 152 -1.73 4.99 -8.45
CA ASP A 152 -1.34 6.39 -8.54
C ASP A 152 -2.27 7.21 -7.62
N THR A 153 -1.69 8.07 -6.79
CA THR A 153 -2.47 8.96 -5.92
C THR A 153 -2.47 10.38 -6.48
N PRO A 154 -3.51 11.18 -6.19
CA PRO A 154 -3.47 12.62 -6.42
C PRO A 154 -2.20 13.26 -5.83
N GLY A 155 -1.69 14.29 -6.48
CA GLY A 155 -0.58 15.07 -5.94
C GLY A 155 -1.00 15.76 -4.64
N ILE A 156 -0.22 15.57 -3.57
CA ILE A 156 -0.45 16.29 -2.32
C ILE A 156 -0.02 17.74 -2.53
N LEU A 157 -0.94 18.66 -2.29
CA LEU A 157 -0.75 20.08 -2.52
C LEU A 157 -0.46 20.79 -1.20
N SER A 158 0.21 21.93 -1.27
CA SER A 158 0.45 22.80 -0.12
C SER A 158 -0.70 23.79 0.04
N GLY A 159 -1.52 23.63 1.09
CA GLY A 159 -2.47 24.66 1.53
C GLY A 159 -3.87 24.16 1.89
N GLU A 160 -4.47 24.75 2.93
CA GLU A 160 -5.74 24.31 3.53
C GLU A 160 -6.95 24.37 2.58
N LYS A 161 -6.97 25.29 1.60
CA LYS A 161 -8.12 25.49 0.70
C LYS A 161 -8.44 24.25 -0.14
N GLN A 162 -7.42 23.50 -0.56
CA GLN A 162 -7.62 22.30 -1.39
C GLN A 162 -7.97 21.06 -0.57
N ARG A 163 -7.69 21.05 0.75
CA ARG A 163 -8.15 20.01 1.66
C ARG A 163 -9.67 19.99 1.75
N VAL A 164 -10.29 21.17 1.83
CA VAL A 164 -11.75 21.32 1.90
C VAL A 164 -12.42 20.96 0.56
N ASP A 165 -11.74 21.22 -0.56
CA ASP A 165 -12.28 21.07 -1.91
C ASP A 165 -12.33 19.61 -2.43
N ARG A 166 -11.71 18.65 -1.74
CA ARG A 166 -11.75 17.22 -2.15
C ARG A 166 -13.10 16.57 -1.90
N GLY A 167 -13.79 16.95 -0.83
CA GLY A 167 -15.07 16.36 -0.43
C GLY A 167 -14.98 14.92 0.11
N TYR A 168 -13.78 14.40 0.38
CA TYR A 168 -13.55 13.10 1.01
C TYR A 168 -12.30 13.14 1.91
N GLU A 169 -12.20 12.17 2.83
CA GLU A 169 -11.07 12.08 3.75
C GLU A 169 -9.85 11.42 3.08
N PHE A 170 -8.93 12.24 2.57
CA PHE A 170 -7.74 11.75 1.85
C PHE A 170 -6.83 10.86 2.70
N THR A 171 -6.61 11.22 3.97
CA THR A 171 -5.77 10.45 4.91
C THR A 171 -6.35 9.06 5.17
N GLY A 172 -7.64 8.95 5.44
CA GLY A 172 -8.30 7.67 5.64
C GLY A 172 -8.25 6.77 4.39
N VAL A 173 -8.32 7.35 3.18
CA VAL A 173 -8.12 6.58 1.93
C VAL A 173 -6.69 6.06 1.83
N LEU A 174 -5.68 6.90 2.12
CA LEU A 174 -4.28 6.46 2.11
C LEU A 174 -4.00 5.37 3.13
N GLU A 175 -4.51 5.50 4.35
CA GLU A 175 -4.42 4.48 5.40
C GLU A 175 -5.03 3.15 4.93
N TRP A 176 -6.23 3.20 4.33
CA TRP A 176 -6.88 2.00 3.78
C TRP A 176 -6.03 1.28 2.73
N PHE A 177 -5.35 2.04 1.85
CA PHE A 177 -4.42 1.46 0.90
C PHE A 177 -3.16 0.94 1.60
N ALA A 178 -2.59 1.67 2.55
CA ALA A 178 -1.38 1.29 3.29
C ALA A 178 -1.51 -0.08 3.98
N GLU A 179 -2.70 -0.37 4.53
CA GLU A 179 -3.03 -1.67 5.11
C GLU A 179 -2.88 -2.82 4.10
N ARG A 180 -3.28 -2.59 2.83
CA ARG A 180 -3.46 -3.64 1.80
C ARG A 180 -2.35 -3.70 0.76
N VAL A 181 -1.57 -2.64 0.60
CA VAL A 181 -0.46 -2.62 -0.35
C VAL A 181 0.74 -3.37 0.20
N ASP A 182 1.58 -3.81 -0.72
CA ASP A 182 2.80 -4.55 -0.45
C ASP A 182 4.03 -3.64 -0.37
N ARG A 183 3.92 -2.47 -1.02
CA ARG A 183 4.98 -1.49 -1.13
C ARG A 183 4.37 -0.09 -1.20
N ILE A 184 4.92 0.85 -0.45
CA ILE A 184 4.58 2.26 -0.52
C ILE A 184 5.82 3.00 -0.99
N ILE A 185 5.71 3.74 -2.09
CA ILE A 185 6.81 4.52 -2.66
C ILE A 185 6.50 5.99 -2.39
N LEU A 186 7.33 6.63 -1.57
CA LEU A 186 7.27 8.06 -1.29
C LEU A 186 8.18 8.81 -2.26
N LEU A 187 7.60 9.59 -3.17
CA LEU A 187 8.34 10.35 -4.17
C LEU A 187 8.58 11.79 -3.72
N PHE A 188 9.86 12.19 -3.77
CA PHE A 188 10.34 13.54 -3.51
C PHE A 188 11.04 14.09 -4.75
N ASP A 189 10.97 15.40 -4.96
CA ASP A 189 11.68 16.09 -6.05
C ASP A 189 12.98 16.68 -5.50
N ALA A 190 14.13 16.29 -6.08
CA ALA A 190 15.44 16.76 -5.65
C ALA A 190 15.66 18.26 -5.90
N HIS A 191 14.98 18.84 -6.90
CA HIS A 191 15.09 20.24 -7.25
C HIS A 191 14.21 21.12 -6.34
N LYS A 192 13.05 20.62 -5.90
CA LYS A 192 12.08 21.34 -5.06
C LYS A 192 11.69 20.54 -3.82
N LEU A 193 12.69 20.23 -2.98
CA LEU A 193 12.43 19.53 -1.73
C LEU A 193 11.67 20.45 -0.77
N ASP A 194 10.38 20.16 -0.61
CA ASP A 194 9.51 20.73 0.40
C ASP A 194 8.74 19.58 1.06
N ILE A 195 8.38 19.69 2.34
CA ILE A 195 7.50 18.73 3.00
C ILE A 195 6.40 19.55 3.67
N SER A 196 5.33 19.80 2.93
CA SER A 196 4.16 20.50 3.44
C SER A 196 3.53 19.77 4.63
N ASP A 197 2.80 20.51 5.47
CA ASP A 197 2.06 19.94 6.60
C ASP A 197 1.08 18.86 6.18
N GLU A 198 0.44 19.01 5.01
CA GLU A 198 -0.46 17.98 4.48
C GLU A 198 0.29 16.71 4.08
N PHE A 199 1.48 16.85 3.49
CA PHE A 199 2.30 15.70 3.16
C PHE A 199 2.83 15.00 4.43
N ARG A 200 3.24 15.77 5.44
CA ARG A 200 3.59 15.24 6.77
C ARG A 200 2.44 14.41 7.34
N ARG A 201 1.21 14.94 7.39
CA ARG A 201 0.02 14.21 7.88
C ARG A 201 -0.26 12.95 7.06
N SER A 202 -0.05 13.02 5.74
CA SER A 202 -0.21 11.87 4.86
C SER A 202 0.81 10.77 5.15
N ILE A 203 2.06 11.13 5.48
CA ILE A 203 3.10 10.18 5.91
C ILE A 203 2.77 9.62 7.30
N GLU A 204 2.28 10.45 8.22
CA GLU A 204 1.84 10.02 9.55
C GLU A 204 0.69 8.99 9.48
N ALA A 205 -0.20 9.10 8.48
CA ALA A 205 -1.25 8.10 8.22
C ALA A 205 -0.71 6.74 7.73
N LEU A 206 0.57 6.65 7.36
CA LEU A 206 1.23 5.39 6.97
C LEU A 206 1.99 4.72 8.12
N ARG A 207 1.93 5.30 9.32
CA ARG A 207 2.66 4.80 10.50
C ARG A 207 2.24 3.37 10.84
N GLY A 208 3.21 2.52 11.17
CA GLY A 208 2.97 1.09 11.40
C GLY A 208 3.06 0.24 10.14
N HIS A 209 3.29 0.87 8.99
CA HIS A 209 3.61 0.22 7.71
C HIS A 209 5.01 0.63 7.20
N ASP A 210 5.89 1.04 8.10
CA ASP A 210 7.23 1.55 7.80
C ASP A 210 8.10 0.54 7.03
N ASP A 211 7.91 -0.76 7.27
CA ASP A 211 8.59 -1.86 6.56
C ASP A 211 8.26 -1.89 5.05
N LYS A 212 7.07 -1.40 4.69
CA LYS A 212 6.58 -1.29 3.31
C LYS A 212 7.10 -0.05 2.59
N ILE A 213 7.62 0.95 3.32
CA ILE A 213 8.00 2.25 2.75
C ILE A 213 9.34 2.15 2.02
N ARG A 214 9.38 2.72 0.82
CA ARG A 214 10.61 3.04 0.07
C ARG A 214 10.53 4.49 -0.36
N ILE A 215 11.65 5.18 -0.30
CA ILE A 215 11.72 6.59 -0.66
C ILE A 215 12.39 6.68 -2.02
N VAL A 216 11.88 7.55 -2.88
CA VAL A 216 12.48 7.87 -4.17
C VAL A 216 12.77 9.36 -4.20
N LEU A 217 14.04 9.72 -4.28
CA LEU A 217 14.50 11.08 -4.54
C LEU A 217 14.64 11.23 -6.07
N ASN A 218 13.55 11.68 -6.69
CA ASN A 218 13.40 11.79 -8.13
C ASN A 218 13.99 13.11 -8.67
N LYS A 219 14.23 13.17 -9.98
CA LYS A 219 14.82 14.31 -10.69
C LYS A 219 16.20 14.70 -10.13
N ALA A 220 16.95 13.72 -9.66
CA ALA A 220 18.28 13.93 -9.08
C ALA A 220 19.30 14.47 -10.11
N ASP A 221 19.05 14.27 -11.41
CA ASP A 221 19.82 14.82 -12.52
C ASP A 221 19.66 16.34 -12.71
N MET A 222 18.69 16.98 -12.03
CA MET A 222 18.43 18.43 -12.10
C MET A 222 19.31 19.27 -11.16
N VAL A 223 20.13 18.61 -10.34
CA VAL A 223 20.98 19.24 -9.34
C VAL A 223 22.41 18.70 -9.43
N ASP A 224 23.39 19.51 -9.06
CA ASP A 224 24.78 19.06 -9.00
C ASP A 224 25.03 18.09 -7.83
N SER A 225 26.20 17.44 -7.80
CA SER A 225 26.53 16.47 -6.75
C SER A 225 26.57 17.07 -5.34
N GLN A 226 26.93 18.35 -5.17
CA GLN A 226 26.98 18.97 -3.84
C GLN A 226 25.58 19.30 -3.33
N GLN A 227 24.73 19.86 -4.19
CA GLN A 227 23.34 20.13 -3.91
C GLN A 227 22.57 18.83 -3.65
N LEU A 228 22.83 17.77 -4.43
CA LEU A 228 22.23 16.45 -4.20
C LEU A 228 22.50 15.93 -2.79
N MET A 229 23.74 16.03 -2.30
CA MET A 229 24.09 15.61 -0.94
C MET A 229 23.39 16.46 0.13
N ARG A 230 23.25 17.77 -0.09
CA ARG A 230 22.52 18.67 0.83
C ARG A 230 21.03 18.33 0.87
N VAL A 231 20.42 18.11 -0.30
CA VAL A 231 19.00 17.75 -0.43
C VAL A 231 18.73 16.38 0.21
N TYR A 232 19.59 15.39 -0.05
CA TYR A 232 19.51 14.08 0.58
C TYR A 232 19.59 14.17 2.11
N GLY A 233 20.55 14.94 2.64
CA GLY A 233 20.68 15.16 4.08
C GLY A 233 19.44 15.84 4.69
N ALA A 234 18.91 16.87 4.03
CA ALA A 234 17.70 17.56 4.47
C ALA A 234 16.45 16.66 4.45
N LEU A 235 16.32 15.82 3.43
CA LEU A 235 15.25 14.82 3.32
C LEU A 235 15.29 13.83 4.48
N MET A 236 16.46 13.22 4.72
CA MET A 236 16.62 12.22 5.78
C MET A 236 16.40 12.81 7.17
N TRP A 237 16.90 14.03 7.42
CA TRP A 237 16.64 14.75 8.66
C TRP A 237 15.14 14.99 8.88
N SER A 238 14.41 15.38 7.84
CA SER A 238 12.98 15.69 7.92
C SER A 238 12.16 14.42 8.11
N LEU A 239 12.48 13.35 7.37
CA LEU A 239 11.81 12.05 7.50
C LEU A 239 12.07 11.37 8.84
N GLY A 240 13.28 11.49 9.40
CA GLY A 240 13.57 10.99 10.74
C GLY A 240 12.65 11.59 11.82
N LYS A 241 12.24 12.85 11.66
CA LYS A 241 11.27 13.51 12.55
C LYS A 241 9.81 13.09 12.31
N VAL A 242 9.47 12.59 11.13
CA VAL A 242 8.09 12.26 10.74
C VAL A 242 7.79 10.79 10.98
N LEU A 243 8.65 9.88 10.51
CA LEU A 243 8.44 8.44 10.60
C LEU A 243 8.60 7.91 12.03
N ASN A 244 9.43 8.56 12.85
CA ASN A 244 9.63 8.21 14.27
C ASN A 244 9.93 6.71 14.49
N THR A 245 10.68 6.11 13.56
CA THR A 245 11.22 4.74 13.65
C THR A 245 12.74 4.81 13.76
N PRO A 246 13.38 3.93 14.56
CA PRO A 246 14.83 3.85 14.61
C PRO A 246 15.43 3.30 13.30
N GLU A 247 14.63 2.65 12.46
CA GLU A 247 15.10 2.06 11.20
C GLU A 247 15.15 3.09 10.08
N VAL A 248 16.29 3.15 9.39
CA VAL A 248 16.48 4.06 8.26
C VAL A 248 15.84 3.47 7.01
N ALA A 249 14.82 4.15 6.46
CA ALA A 249 14.19 3.74 5.22
C ALA A 249 15.14 3.83 4.02
N ARG A 250 15.09 2.83 3.12
CA ARG A 250 15.89 2.82 1.88
C ARG A 250 15.41 3.93 0.95
N VAL A 251 16.36 4.77 0.51
CA VAL A 251 16.16 5.82 -0.49
C VAL A 251 16.79 5.38 -1.80
N TYR A 252 16.04 5.50 -2.90
CA TYR A 252 16.51 5.35 -4.27
C TYR A 252 16.71 6.73 -4.88
N ILE A 253 17.90 7.00 -5.42
CA ILE A 253 18.27 8.32 -5.96
C ILE A 253 18.40 8.21 -7.48
N GLY A 254 17.64 9.00 -8.23
CA GLY A 254 17.73 8.97 -9.69
C GLY A 254 16.69 9.83 -10.38
N SER A 255 16.55 9.62 -11.68
CA SER A 255 15.55 10.28 -12.51
C SER A 255 14.83 9.23 -13.34
N PHE A 256 13.61 8.90 -12.91
CA PHE A 256 12.86 7.75 -13.41
C PHE A 256 11.97 8.15 -14.58
N TRP A 257 12.61 8.41 -15.72
CA TRP A 257 11.98 8.84 -16.97
C TRP A 257 12.84 8.44 -18.18
N ASP A 258 12.28 8.57 -19.38
CA ASP A 258 12.92 8.22 -20.64
C ASP A 258 13.76 9.34 -21.27
N GLN A 259 13.96 10.44 -20.55
CA GLN A 259 14.67 11.63 -21.06
C GLN A 259 16.17 11.59 -20.74
N PRO A 260 17.03 12.23 -21.56
CA PRO A 260 18.44 12.39 -21.25
C PRO A 260 18.67 13.08 -19.90
N LEU A 261 19.71 12.65 -19.17
CA LEU A 261 20.12 13.29 -17.92
C LEU A 261 20.70 14.68 -18.20
N ASN A 262 20.30 15.68 -17.39
CA ASN A 262 20.89 17.02 -17.46
C ASN A 262 22.31 17.04 -16.89
N PHE A 263 22.47 16.66 -15.62
CA PHE A 263 23.77 16.43 -15.00
C PHE A 263 24.07 14.93 -14.96
N ASP A 264 25.09 14.49 -15.69
CA ASP A 264 25.46 13.07 -15.82
C ASP A 264 26.62 12.64 -14.92
N SER A 265 27.17 13.54 -14.10
CA SER A 265 28.27 13.28 -13.16
C SER A 265 28.01 12.07 -12.25
N ASN A 266 26.75 11.84 -11.86
CA ASN A 266 26.34 10.76 -10.97
C ASN A 266 25.61 9.62 -11.72
N ARG A 267 25.73 9.52 -13.05
CA ARG A 267 25.01 8.52 -13.88
C ARG A 267 25.11 7.10 -13.33
N LYS A 268 26.32 6.65 -12.96
CA LYS A 268 26.55 5.31 -12.41
C LYS A 268 25.77 5.04 -11.13
N LEU A 269 25.60 6.07 -10.28
CA LEU A 269 24.79 5.96 -9.07
C LEU A 269 23.31 5.83 -9.44
N PHE A 270 22.80 6.68 -10.33
CA PHE A 270 21.40 6.66 -10.74
C PHE A 270 21.01 5.31 -11.36
N GLU A 271 21.82 4.77 -12.26
CA GLU A 271 21.59 3.46 -12.90
C GLU A 271 21.63 2.31 -11.88
N ALA A 272 22.54 2.36 -10.89
CA ALA A 272 22.62 1.34 -9.85
C ALA A 272 21.39 1.37 -8.92
N GLU A 273 20.98 2.56 -8.49
CA GLU A 273 19.81 2.75 -7.63
C GLU A 273 18.51 2.38 -8.34
N GLU A 274 18.41 2.67 -9.63
CA GLU A 274 17.30 2.25 -10.49
C GLU A 274 17.20 0.73 -10.58
N GLN A 275 18.31 0.04 -10.85
CA GLN A 275 18.34 -1.42 -10.88
C GLN A 275 17.93 -2.03 -9.53
N ASP A 276 18.40 -1.46 -8.42
CA ASP A 276 18.01 -1.92 -7.08
C ASP A 276 16.52 -1.71 -6.81
N MET A 277 15.94 -0.61 -7.29
CA MET A 277 14.50 -0.35 -7.20
C MET A 277 13.70 -1.37 -8.02
N PHE A 278 14.11 -1.65 -9.25
CA PHE A 278 13.44 -2.62 -10.10
C PHE A 278 13.54 -4.04 -9.55
N LYS A 279 14.68 -4.43 -8.97
CA LYS A 279 14.80 -5.71 -8.26
C LYS A 279 13.84 -5.79 -7.08
N ASP A 280 13.69 -4.72 -6.31
CA ASP A 280 12.73 -4.68 -5.19
C ASP A 280 11.29 -4.87 -5.68
N ILE A 281 10.88 -4.16 -6.72
CA ILE A 281 9.56 -4.28 -7.35
C ILE A 281 9.34 -5.70 -7.92
N GLN A 282 10.33 -6.25 -8.63
CA GLN A 282 10.26 -7.58 -9.23
C GLN A 282 10.19 -8.70 -8.18
N SER A 283 10.67 -8.44 -6.96
CA SER A 283 10.57 -9.40 -5.85
C SER A 283 9.17 -9.50 -5.24
N LEU A 284 8.30 -8.50 -5.45
CA LEU A 284 7.01 -8.40 -4.76
C LEU A 284 6.09 -9.62 -4.98
N PRO A 285 5.93 -10.17 -6.20
CA PRO A 285 5.09 -11.34 -6.45
C PRO A 285 5.60 -12.59 -5.75
N LYS A 286 6.92 -12.80 -5.70
CA LYS A 286 7.54 -13.95 -5.01
C LYS A 286 7.28 -13.91 -3.51
N ASN A 287 7.28 -12.71 -2.94
CA ASN A 287 7.09 -12.48 -1.51
C ASN A 287 5.63 -12.30 -1.09
N ALA A 288 4.69 -12.24 -2.04
CA ALA A 288 3.28 -11.95 -1.80
C ALA A 288 2.62 -12.95 -0.82
N ALA A 289 2.91 -14.25 -0.98
CA ALA A 289 2.34 -15.28 -0.13
C ALA A 289 2.80 -15.15 1.33
N LEU A 290 4.08 -14.84 1.56
CA LEU A 290 4.62 -14.60 2.90
C LEU A 290 4.02 -13.34 3.54
N ARG A 291 3.79 -12.28 2.76
CA ARG A 291 3.11 -11.08 3.28
C ARG A 291 1.67 -11.36 3.66
N LYS A 292 0.89 -12.01 2.78
CA LYS A 292 -0.50 -12.41 3.08
C LYS A 292 -0.58 -13.28 4.34
N LEU A 293 0.40 -14.17 4.55
CA LEU A 293 0.53 -14.92 5.80
C LEU A 293 0.77 -13.99 7.00
N ASN A 294 1.72 -13.06 6.92
CA ASN A 294 2.02 -12.12 8.00
C ASN A 294 0.82 -11.23 8.35
N ASP A 295 0.09 -10.74 7.34
CA ASP A 295 -1.10 -9.91 7.54
C ASP A 295 -2.24 -10.72 8.17
N LEU A 296 -2.42 -11.98 7.76
CA LEU A 296 -3.37 -12.89 8.40
C LEU A 296 -3.02 -13.16 9.86
N ILE A 297 -1.73 -13.30 10.20
CA ILE A 297 -1.26 -13.43 11.58
C ILE A 297 -1.55 -12.16 12.38
N LYS A 298 -1.27 -10.97 11.83
CA LYS A 298 -1.58 -9.69 12.48
C LYS A 298 -3.08 -9.56 12.74
N ARG A 299 -3.92 -9.86 11.75
CA ARG A 299 -5.38 -9.86 11.87
C ARG A 299 -5.88 -10.84 12.93
N ALA A 300 -5.37 -12.08 12.94
CA ALA A 300 -5.72 -13.08 13.94
C ALA A 300 -5.36 -12.63 15.39
N ARG A 301 -4.20 -11.98 15.57
CA ARG A 301 -3.82 -11.41 16.87
C ARG A 301 -4.76 -10.29 17.29
N LEU A 302 -5.10 -9.38 16.37
CA LEU A 302 -6.02 -8.28 16.65
C LEU A 302 -7.42 -8.79 17.00
N ALA A 303 -7.95 -9.76 16.24
CA ALA A 303 -9.23 -10.41 16.52
C ALA A 303 -9.24 -11.05 17.91
N LYS A 304 -8.18 -11.78 18.28
CA LYS A 304 -8.03 -12.38 19.62
C LYS A 304 -8.03 -11.33 20.74
N VAL A 305 -7.31 -10.22 20.57
CA VAL A 305 -7.31 -9.12 21.55
C VAL A 305 -8.70 -8.49 21.67
N SER A 306 -9.36 -8.23 20.53
CA SER A 306 -10.72 -7.68 20.51
C SER A 306 -11.72 -8.59 21.24
N THR A 307 -11.64 -9.91 21.02
CA THR A 307 -12.42 -10.90 21.75
C THR A 307 -12.24 -10.76 23.26
N PHE A 308 -11.00 -10.74 23.76
CA PHE A 308 -10.77 -10.62 25.21
C PHE A 308 -11.27 -9.29 25.79
N LEU A 309 -11.14 -8.19 25.05
CA LEU A 309 -11.65 -6.89 25.51
C LEU A 309 -13.18 -6.90 25.64
N ILE A 310 -13.88 -7.48 24.66
CA ILE A 310 -15.34 -7.62 24.68
C ILE A 310 -15.77 -8.55 25.81
N GLU A 311 -15.13 -9.73 25.94
CA GLU A 311 -15.42 -10.67 27.03
C GLU A 311 -15.18 -10.05 28.42
N TYR A 312 -14.11 -9.29 28.59
CA TYR A 312 -13.84 -8.62 29.87
C TYR A 312 -14.88 -7.54 30.16
N SER A 313 -15.22 -6.72 29.16
CA SER A 313 -16.16 -5.60 29.32
C SER A 313 -17.60 -6.07 29.57
N PHE A 314 -18.05 -7.11 28.87
CA PHE A 314 -19.41 -7.65 28.99
C PHE A 314 -19.52 -8.80 30.00
N GLY A 315 -18.45 -9.56 30.24
CA GLY A 315 -18.40 -10.60 31.26
C GLY A 315 -18.43 -10.05 32.68
N ILE A 316 -17.91 -8.84 32.91
CA ILE A 316 -18.09 -8.10 34.17
C ILE A 316 -19.55 -7.65 34.33
N SER A 317 -20.20 -7.17 33.27
CA SER A 317 -21.61 -6.77 33.32
C SER A 317 -22.55 -7.97 33.54
N PHE A 318 -22.26 -9.13 32.95
CA PHE A 318 -23.06 -10.35 33.18
C PHE A 318 -22.87 -10.92 34.60
N ARG A 319 -21.66 -10.87 35.16
CA ARG A 319 -21.44 -11.25 36.57
C ARG A 319 -22.08 -10.27 37.55
N ALA A 320 -22.11 -8.97 37.25
CA ALA A 320 -22.79 -7.97 38.08
C ALA A 320 -24.32 -8.08 38.00
N ALA A 321 -24.87 -8.52 36.87
CA ALA A 321 -26.31 -8.72 36.69
C ALA A 321 -26.84 -10.04 37.30
N ILE A 322 -25.98 -11.05 37.46
CA ILE A 322 -26.33 -12.33 38.13
C ILE A 322 -26.15 -12.25 39.67
N LEU A 323 -25.46 -11.22 40.18
CA LEU A 323 -25.23 -10.98 41.61
C LEU A 323 -26.14 -9.90 42.24
N LYS A 324 -27.26 -9.55 41.59
CA LYS A 324 -28.35 -8.75 42.16
C LYS A 324 -29.64 -9.55 42.17
#